data_AF-A0A1M4EA43-F1
#
_entry.id   AF-A0A1M4EA43-F1
#
_cell.length_a   1.000
_cell.length_b   1.000
_cell.length_c   1.000
_cell.angle_alpha   90.00
_cell.angle_beta   90.00
_cell.angle_gamma   90.00
#
_symmetry.space_group_name_H-M   'P 1'
#
loop_
_entity.id
_entity.type
_entity.pdbx_description
1 polymer ?
#
loop_
_entity_poly.entity_id
_entity_poly.type
_entity_poly.pdbx_seq_one_letter_code
_entity_poly.pdbx_strand_id
1 'polypeptide(L)'
;MIAVAGELDLATAPALRHFIDDVRRAPADQLIFDMAGVAFVDSSGLRVLLDAYVLARRHGGAVHLAALSGAPARLVEITRLGERFRLHPTTATALAAVLAAPEAPGSGDGAVPR
;
A
#
# COMPACT_ATOMS: atom_id res chain seq x y z
N MET A 1 0.62 -1.04 -11.02
CA MET A 1 -0.66 -1.36 -10.35
C MET A 1 -0.70 -2.85 -10.13
N ILE A 2 -1.11 -3.29 -8.94
CA ILE A 2 -1.18 -4.69 -8.53
C ILE A 2 -2.65 -4.97 -8.20
N ALA A 3 -3.30 -5.86 -8.96
CA ALA A 3 -4.65 -6.30 -8.65
C ALA A 3 -4.60 -7.46 -7.67
N VAL A 4 -5.35 -7.35 -6.57
CA VAL A 4 -5.39 -8.35 -5.50
C VAL A 4 -6.82 -8.86 -5.35
N ALA A 5 -6.98 -10.18 -5.28
CA ALA A 5 -8.29 -10.81 -5.12
C ALA A 5 -8.20 -12.03 -4.19
N GLY A 6 -9.34 -12.37 -3.58
CA GLY A 6 -9.45 -13.45 -2.60
C GLY A 6 -9.11 -12.97 -1.19
N GLU A 7 -8.27 -13.72 -0.50
CA GLU A 7 -7.92 -13.49 0.91
C GLU A 7 -6.45 -13.11 1.05
N LEU A 8 -6.15 -12.17 1.95
CA LEU A 8 -4.80 -11.82 2.37
C LEU A 8 -4.56 -12.33 3.78
N ASP A 9 -4.02 -13.54 3.87
CA ASP A 9 -3.81 -14.27 5.10
C ASP A 9 -2.38 -14.84 5.18
N LEU A 10 -2.11 -15.66 6.20
CA LEU A 10 -0.83 -16.33 6.36
C LEU A 10 -0.41 -17.17 5.14
N ALA A 11 -1.36 -17.78 4.42
CA ALA A 11 -1.09 -18.65 3.30
C ALA A 11 -0.80 -17.86 2.01
N THR A 12 -1.49 -16.74 1.79
CA THR A 12 -1.34 -15.93 0.57
C THR A 12 -0.33 -14.79 0.71
N ALA A 13 -0.01 -14.36 1.93
CA ALA A 13 0.95 -13.29 2.21
C ALA A 13 2.34 -13.51 1.56
N PRO A 14 2.96 -14.71 1.61
CA PRO A 14 4.24 -14.94 0.95
C PRO A 14 4.20 -14.72 -0.57
N ALA A 15 3.11 -15.12 -1.22
CA ALA A 15 2.94 -14.98 -2.67
C ALA A 15 2.81 -13.51 -3.07
N LEU A 16 2.01 -12.72 -2.35
CA LEU A 16 1.90 -11.28 -2.60
C LEU A 16 3.23 -10.57 -2.38
N ARG A 17 3.96 -10.92 -1.32
CA ARG A 17 5.29 -10.35 -1.04
C ARG A 17 6.26 -10.61 -2.18
N HIS A 18 6.37 -11.85 -2.63
CA HIS A 18 7.25 -12.22 -3.74
C HIS A 18 6.88 -11.44 -5.01
N PHE A 19 5.60 -11.35 -5.32
CA PHE A 19 5.12 -10.58 -6.47
C PHE A 19 5.49 -9.09 -6.37
N ILE A 20 5.33 -8.46 -5.19
CA ILE A 20 5.74 -7.07 -4.97
C ILE A 20 7.25 -6.92 -5.21
N ASP A 21 8.07 -7.84 -4.70
CA ASP A 21 9.51 -7.79 -4.88
C ASP A 21 9.91 -7.94 -6.37
N ASP A 22 9.21 -8.77 -7.14
CA ASP A 22 9.46 -9.00 -8.57
C ASP A 22 9.05 -7.83 -9.47
N VAL A 23 7.89 -7.21 -9.20
CA VAL A 23 7.35 -6.16 -10.09
C VAL A 23 7.91 -4.78 -9.82
N ARG A 24 8.55 -4.59 -8.67
CA ARG A 24 9.17 -3.31 -8.33
C ARG A 24 10.40 -3.08 -9.20
N ARG A 25 10.45 -1.90 -9.79
CA ARG A 25 11.50 -1.49 -10.73
C ARG A 25 12.44 -0.48 -10.09
N ALA A 26 11.94 0.32 -9.15
CA ALA A 26 12.74 1.26 -8.41
C ALA A 26 12.36 1.26 -6.92
N PRO A 27 13.31 1.65 -6.05
CA PRO A 27 13.03 1.79 -4.63
C PRO A 27 11.90 2.81 -4.34
N ALA A 28 11.77 3.86 -5.16
CA ALA A 28 10.82 4.98 -5.04
C ALA A 28 9.43 4.73 -5.66
N ASP A 29 9.07 3.48 -5.98
CA ASP A 29 7.84 3.19 -6.73
C ASP A 29 6.55 3.67 -6.03
N GLN A 30 5.64 4.24 -6.81
CA GLN A 30 4.25 4.50 -6.43
C GLN A 30 3.44 3.20 -6.62
N LEU A 31 3.18 2.48 -5.54
CA LEU A 31 2.48 1.19 -5.58
C LEU A 31 0.98 1.38 -5.39
N ILE A 32 0.20 1.10 -6.43
CA ILE A 32 -1.27 1.05 -6.34
C ILE A 32 -1.71 -0.40 -6.22
N PHE A 33 -2.37 -0.73 -5.11
CA PHE A 33 -3.09 -2.00 -4.91
C PHE A 33 -4.58 -1.80 -5.17
N ASP A 34 -5.11 -2.52 -6.15
CA ASP A 34 -6.55 -2.63 -6.36
C ASP A 34 -7.09 -3.73 -5.44
N MET A 35 -7.90 -3.32 -4.46
CA MET A 35 -8.44 -4.16 -3.41
C MET A 35 -9.89 -4.59 -3.69
N ALA A 36 -10.44 -4.30 -4.87
CA ALA A 36 -11.85 -4.57 -5.19
C ALA A 36 -12.22 -6.06 -5.06
N GLY A 37 -11.28 -6.96 -5.30
CA GLY A 37 -11.48 -8.41 -5.19
C GLY A 37 -11.14 -8.99 -3.82
N VAL A 38 -10.69 -8.18 -2.85
CA VAL A 38 -10.21 -8.67 -1.55
C VAL A 38 -11.39 -8.80 -0.58
N ALA A 39 -11.67 -10.02 -0.15
CA ALA A 39 -12.77 -10.32 0.77
C ALA A 39 -12.32 -10.30 2.25
N PHE A 40 -11.05 -10.59 2.52
CA PHE A 40 -10.52 -10.74 3.87
C PHE A 40 -9.05 -10.33 3.96
N VAL A 41 -8.66 -9.77 5.11
CA VAL A 41 -7.28 -9.43 5.44
C VAL A 41 -7.03 -9.70 6.93
N ASP A 42 -5.98 -10.44 7.27
CA ASP A 42 -5.51 -10.63 8.65
C ASP A 42 -4.24 -9.83 8.96
N SER A 43 -3.60 -10.11 10.10
CA SER A 43 -2.34 -9.47 10.48
C SER A 43 -1.17 -9.79 9.55
N SER A 44 -1.14 -10.98 8.94
CA SER A 44 -0.13 -11.41 7.98
C SER A 44 -0.28 -10.64 6.66
N GLY A 45 -1.50 -10.52 6.15
CA GLY A 45 -1.82 -9.71 4.97
C GLY A 45 -1.49 -8.22 5.18
N LEU A 46 -1.90 -7.66 6.33
CA LEU A 46 -1.55 -6.29 6.70
C LEU A 46 -0.03 -6.08 6.80
N ARG A 47 0.71 -7.08 7.30
CA ARG A 47 2.16 -7.00 7.41
C ARG A 47 2.82 -6.83 6.05
N VAL A 48 2.37 -7.55 5.03
CA VAL A 48 2.89 -7.40 3.65
C VAL A 48 2.69 -5.99 3.12
N LEU A 49 1.48 -5.41 3.31
CA LEU A 49 1.19 -4.04 2.89
C LEU A 49 2.05 -3.01 3.66
N LEU A 50 2.27 -3.24 4.95
CA LEU A 50 3.12 -2.39 5.79
C LEU A 50 4.60 -2.45 5.39
N ASP A 51 5.11 -3.64 5.07
CA ASP A 51 6.49 -3.81 4.61
C ASP A 51 6.68 -3.08 3.26
N ALA A 52 5.71 -3.18 2.34
CA ALA A 52 5.70 -2.40 1.10
C ALA A 52 5.68 -0.88 1.35
N TYR A 53 4.88 -0.42 2.32
CA TYR A 53 4.83 0.99 2.72
C TYR A 53 6.18 1.50 3.25
N VAL A 54 6.78 0.78 4.20
CA VAL A 54 8.06 1.16 4.80
C VAL A 54 9.13 1.28 3.72
N LEU A 55 9.14 0.33 2.79
CA LEU A 55 10.14 0.28 1.74
C LEU A 55 9.93 1.39 0.70
N ALA A 56 8.70 1.64 0.24
CA ALA A 56 8.41 2.75 -0.66
C ALA A 56 8.77 4.11 -0.03
N ARG A 57 8.35 4.36 1.21
CA ARG A 57 8.60 5.61 1.94
C ARG A 57 10.09 5.93 2.12
N ARG A 58 10.92 4.92 2.39
CA ARG A 58 12.38 5.11 2.54
C ARG A 58 13.04 5.74 1.32
N HIS A 59 12.40 5.64 0.16
CA HIS A 59 12.93 6.11 -1.11
C HIS A 59 12.04 7.17 -1.77
N GLY A 60 11.10 7.79 -1.03
CA GLY A 60 10.22 8.85 -1.56
C GLY A 60 8.96 8.35 -2.25
N GLY A 61 8.77 7.04 -2.38
CA GLY A 61 7.56 6.44 -2.93
C GLY A 61 6.38 6.42 -1.93
N ALA A 62 5.23 5.96 -2.40
CA ALA A 62 4.05 5.78 -1.58
C ALA A 62 3.26 4.52 -1.95
N VAL A 63 2.42 4.07 -1.01
CA VAL A 63 1.47 2.98 -1.23
C VAL A 63 0.05 3.55 -1.25
N HIS A 64 -0.69 3.20 -2.29
CA HIS A 64 -2.07 3.56 -2.54
C HIS A 64 -2.94 2.30 -2.44
N LEU A 65 -3.99 2.35 -1.63
CA LEU A 65 -5.01 1.30 -1.56
C LEU A 65 -6.28 1.82 -2.24
N ALA A 66 -6.73 1.12 -3.27
CA ALA A 66 -7.91 1.49 -4.04
C ALA A 66 -9.04 0.49 -3.83
N ALA A 67 -10.28 0.97 -3.88
CA ALA A 67 -11.50 0.13 -3.89
C ALA A 67 -11.61 -0.84 -2.69
N LEU A 68 -11.12 -0.44 -1.51
CA LEU A 68 -11.39 -1.17 -0.28
C LEU A 68 -12.90 -1.22 -0.01
N SER A 69 -13.40 -2.39 0.37
CA SER A 69 -14.80 -2.58 0.75
C SER A 69 -14.91 -3.56 1.93
N GLY A 70 -16.10 -3.65 2.54
CA GLY A 70 -16.43 -4.66 3.54
C GLY A 70 -15.46 -4.74 4.74
N ALA A 71 -15.08 -5.96 5.11
CA ALA A 71 -14.20 -6.24 6.25
C ALA A 71 -12.81 -5.59 6.11
N PRO A 72 -12.11 -5.66 4.95
CA PRO A 72 -10.84 -4.95 4.75
C PRO A 72 -10.92 -3.43 4.98
N ALA A 73 -11.96 -2.76 4.49
CA ALA A 73 -12.14 -1.32 4.72
C ALA A 73 -12.27 -1.00 6.22
N ARG A 74 -13.13 -1.74 6.92
CA ARG A 74 -13.36 -1.56 8.37
C ARG A 74 -12.10 -1.87 9.20
N LEU A 75 -11.32 -2.87 8.80
CA LEU A 75 -10.04 -3.20 9.43
C LEU A 75 -9.07 -2.01 9.34
N VAL A 76 -8.92 -1.41 8.16
CA VAL A 76 -8.05 -0.25 7.92
C VAL A 76 -8.50 0.96 8.75
N GLU A 77 -9.80 1.19 8.87
CA GLU A 77 -10.37 2.25 9.71
C GLU A 77 -10.07 2.04 11.19
N ILE A 78 -10.39 0.86 11.74
CA ILE A 78 -10.21 0.55 13.16
C ILE A 78 -8.73 0.61 13.56
N THR A 79 -7.86 0.10 12.70
CA THR A 79 -6.41 0.07 12.94
C THR A 79 -5.72 1.40 12.62
N ARG A 80 -6.46 2.40 12.11
CA ARG A 80 -5.94 3.69 11.61
C ARG A 80 -4.81 3.53 10.59
N LEU A 81 -4.77 2.41 9.89
CA LEU A 81 -3.77 2.17 8.85
C LEU A 81 -3.98 3.09 7.64
N GLY A 82 -5.16 3.69 7.51
CA GLY A 82 -5.42 4.76 6.54
C GLY A 82 -4.55 6.00 6.71
N GLU A 83 -3.90 6.20 7.86
CA GLU A 83 -2.94 7.30 8.05
C GLU A 83 -1.58 7.01 7.37
N ARG A 84 -1.28 5.74 7.08
CA ARG A 84 -0.04 5.30 6.43
C ARG A 84 -0.23 5.17 4.91
N PHE A 85 -1.37 4.65 4.49
CA PHE A 85 -1.71 4.43 3.09
C PHE A 85 -2.48 5.59 2.50
N ARG A 86 -2.28 5.88 1.20
CA ARG A 86 -3.18 6.78 0.47
C ARG A 86 -4.41 5.98 0.04
N LEU A 87 -5.56 6.26 0.66
CA LEU A 87 -6.81 5.54 0.36
C LEU A 87 -7.55 6.21 -0.80
N HIS A 88 -8.07 5.40 -1.71
CA HIS A 88 -8.81 5.85 -2.89
C HIS A 88 -10.09 5.05 -3.07
N PRO A 89 -11.23 5.68 -3.40
CA PRO A 89 -12.47 4.96 -3.62
C PRO A 89 -12.40 4.03 -4.83
N THR A 90 -11.58 4.37 -5.83
CA THR A 90 -11.41 3.57 -7.05
C THR A 90 -9.96 3.53 -7.52
N THR A 91 -9.63 2.52 -8.32
CA THR A 91 -8.33 2.39 -8.97
C THR A 91 -8.04 3.56 -9.91
N ALA A 92 -9.08 4.08 -10.59
CA ALA A 92 -8.98 5.26 -11.43
C ALA A 92 -8.56 6.51 -10.63
N THR A 93 -9.16 6.75 -9.45
CA THR A 93 -8.77 7.87 -8.58
C THR A 93 -7.35 7.73 -8.05
N ALA A 94 -6.90 6.51 -7.74
CA ALA A 94 -5.52 6.26 -7.32
C ALA A 94 -4.52 6.56 -8.44
N LEU A 95 -4.82 6.10 -9.66
CA LEU A 95 -3.97 6.35 -10.83
C LEU A 95 -3.90 7.85 -11.15
N ALA A 96 -5.03 8.55 -11.13
CA ALA A 96 -5.06 10.00 -11.32
C ALA A 96 -4.19 10.73 -10.29
N ALA A 97 -4.24 10.32 -9.01
CA ALA A 97 -3.41 10.92 -7.96
C ALA A 97 -1.90 10.69 -8.17
N VAL A 98 -1.51 9.50 -8.64
CA VAL A 98 -0.10 9.19 -8.97
C VAL A 98 0.38 10.01 -10.17
N LEU A 99 -0.44 10.16 -11.20
CA LEU A 99 -0.08 10.92 -12.40
C LEU A 99 -0.10 12.45 -12.18
N ALA A 100 -0.95 12.94 -11.28
CA ALA A 100 -1.08 14.36 -10.99
C ALA A 100 -0.01 14.90 -10.01
N ALA A 101 0.67 14.04 -9.27
CA ALA A 101 1.71 14.44 -8.33
C ALA A 101 3.09 14.51 -9.03
N PRO A 102 3.68 15.70 -9.23
CA PRO A 102 5.13 15.77 -9.40
C PRO A 102 5.77 15.42 -8.05
N GLU A 103 6.71 14.47 -8.06
CA GLU A 103 7.49 14.03 -6.89
C GLU A 103 7.86 15.22 -5.96
N ALA A 104 7.28 15.26 -4.76
CA ALA A 104 7.79 16.06 -3.67
C ALA A 104 8.65 15.14 -2.79
N PRO A 105 9.98 15.36 -2.68
CA PRO A 105 10.79 14.60 -1.75
C PRO A 105 10.27 14.84 -0.34
N GLY A 106 10.10 13.74 0.40
CA GLY A 106 9.74 13.79 1.81
C GLY A 106 10.70 14.73 2.55
N SER A 107 10.12 15.72 3.22
CA SER A 107 10.76 16.47 4.28
C SER A 107 11.19 15.49 5.37
N GLY A 108 12.40 14.98 5.24
CA GLY A 108 13.13 14.37 6.33
C GLY A 108 13.53 15.47 7.30
N ASP A 109 12.63 15.85 8.20
CA ASP A 109 13.03 16.44 9.46
C ASP A 109 12.99 15.35 10.52
N GLY A 110 14.19 14.99 10.93
CA GLY A 110 14.50 13.94 11.89
C GLY A 110 15.97 14.10 12.28
N ALA A 111 16.37 15.34 12.57
CA ALA A 111 17.60 15.59 13.29
C ALA A 111 17.54 14.83 14.62
N VAL A 112 18.43 13.87 14.79
CA VAL A 112 18.76 13.31 16.10
C VAL A 112 19.95 14.11 16.62
N PRO A 113 19.78 15.07 17.55
CA PRO A 113 20.92 15.61 18.26
C PRO A 113 21.47 14.54 19.22
N ARG A 114 22.80 14.50 19.28
CA ARG A 114 23.60 13.65 20.16
C ARG A 114 23.42 13.99 21.64
#